data_AF-A0A6D2HBI6-F1
#
_entry.id   AF-A0A6D2HBI6-F1
#
_cell.length_a   1.000
_cell.length_b   1.000
_cell.length_c   1.000
_cell.angle_alpha   90.00
_cell.angle_beta   90.00
_cell.angle_gamma   90.00
#
_symmetry.space_group_name_H-M   'P 1'
#
loop_
_entity.id
_entity.type
_entity.pdbx_description
1 polymer ?
#
loop_
_entity_poly.entity_id
_entity_poly.type
_entity_poly.pdbx_seq_one_letter_code
_entity_poly.pdbx_strand_id
1 'polypeptide(L)'
;MELINDLRAKQKEIDGLKSLVSESSDDKDMLDMAVSELGEAVEEEKRLQTLLLKSLLPKDEADERDCILEVRAGTGGEEASLFAMDICRMYERYSQKKGW
;
A
#
# COMPACT_ATOMS: atom_id res chain seq x y z
N MET A 1 -4.29 -18.20 -1.23
CA MET A 1 -4.95 -18.64 -2.50
C MET A 1 -5.96 -17.62 -3.02
N GLU A 2 -6.62 -16.85 -2.15
CA GLU A 2 -7.55 -15.79 -2.56
C GLU A 2 -6.85 -14.64 -3.32
N LEU A 3 -5.79 -14.04 -2.76
CA LEU A 3 -5.04 -12.94 -3.41
C LEU A 3 -4.56 -13.24 -4.84
N ILE A 4 -4.13 -14.48 -5.12
CA ILE A 4 -3.67 -14.85 -6.47
C ILE A 4 -4.85 -15.02 -7.44
N ASN A 5 -6.03 -15.42 -6.95
CA ASN A 5 -7.23 -15.48 -7.76
C ASN A 5 -7.75 -14.07 -8.06
N ASP A 6 -7.74 -13.17 -7.07
CA ASP A 6 -8.13 -11.77 -7.23
C ASP A 6 -7.20 -11.06 -8.22
N LEU A 7 -5.89 -11.28 -8.10
CA LEU A 7 -4.91 -10.72 -9.04
C LEU A 7 -5.17 -11.20 -10.48
N ARG A 8 -5.44 -12.50 -10.67
CA ARG A 8 -5.75 -13.06 -11.99
C ARG A 8 -7.08 -12.52 -12.55
N ALA A 9 -8.08 -12.36 -11.70
CA ALA A 9 -9.35 -11.76 -12.10
C ALA A 9 -9.15 -10.31 -12.56
N LYS A 10 -8.37 -9.52 -11.81
CA LYS A 10 -8.03 -8.15 -12.16
C LYS A 10 -7.22 -8.05 -13.44
N GLN A 11 -6.28 -8.97 -13.68
CA GLN A 11 -5.54 -9.06 -14.95
C GLN A 11 -6.47 -9.32 -16.15
N LYS A 12 -7.44 -10.22 -15.99
CA LYS A 12 -8.44 -10.50 -17.02
C LYS A 12 -9.32 -9.29 -17.32
N GLU A 13 -9.70 -8.53 -16.30
CA GLU A 13 -10.44 -7.27 -16.43
C GLU A 13 -9.64 -6.22 -17.19
N ILE A 14 -8.35 -6.04 -16.84
CA ILE A 14 -7.43 -5.14 -17.56
C ILE A 14 -7.32 -5.51 -19.04
N ASP A 15 -7.20 -6.81 -19.35
CA ASP A 15 -7.13 -7.25 -20.75
C ASP A 15 -8.43 -6.93 -21.51
N GLY A 16 -9.59 -7.09 -20.85
CA GLY A 16 -10.87 -6.67 -21.40
C GLY A 16 -10.96 -5.16 -21.65
N LEU A 17 -10.51 -4.35 -20.68
CA LEU A 17 -10.49 -2.89 -20.80
C LEU A 17 -9.53 -2.40 -21.89
N LYS A 18 -8.37 -3.06 -22.07
CA LYS A 18 -7.46 -2.76 -23.19
C LYS A 18 -8.10 -3.02 -24.54
N SER A 19 -8.82 -4.14 -24.68
CA SER A 19 -9.58 -4.43 -25.91
C SER A 19 -10.65 -3.36 -26.14
N LEU A 20 -11.40 -2.99 -25.10
CA LEU A 20 -12.43 -1.93 -25.20
C LEU A 20 -11.83 -0.59 -25.64
N VAL A 21 -10.71 -0.16 -25.03
CA VAL A 21 -9.99 1.05 -25.45
C VAL A 21 -9.58 0.99 -26.94
N SER A 22 -9.18 -0.19 -27.43
CA SER A 22 -8.80 -0.34 -28.84
C SER A 22 -9.98 -0.35 -29.81
N GLU A 23 -11.15 -0.81 -29.37
CA GLU A 23 -12.38 -0.92 -30.17
C GLU A 23 -13.21 0.38 -30.14
N SER A 24 -13.06 1.20 -29.09
CA SER A 24 -13.80 2.45 -28.89
C SER A 24 -13.11 3.69 -29.45
N SER A 25 -12.16 3.54 -30.39
CA SER A 25 -11.36 4.67 -30.92
C SER A 25 -12.20 5.80 -31.53
N ASP A 26 -13.41 5.47 -32.00
CA ASP A 26 -14.29 6.37 -32.74
C ASP A 26 -15.36 7.03 -31.84
N ASP A 27 -15.48 6.58 -30.58
CA ASP A 27 -16.38 7.14 -29.56
C ASP A 27 -15.55 7.70 -28.40
N LYS A 28 -15.38 9.02 -28.40
CA LYS A 28 -14.52 9.71 -27.45
C LYS A 28 -14.98 9.58 -26.00
N ASP A 29 -16.29 9.62 -25.75
CA ASP A 29 -16.81 9.52 -24.39
C ASP A 29 -16.60 8.10 -23.84
N MET A 30 -16.82 7.09 -24.70
CA MET A 30 -16.54 5.69 -24.36
C MET A 30 -15.06 5.43 -24.14
N LEU A 31 -14.19 6.00 -24.98
CA LEU A 31 -12.74 5.90 -24.85
C LEU A 31 -12.26 6.50 -23.53
N ASP A 32 -12.71 7.71 -23.19
CA ASP A 32 -12.31 8.40 -21.96
C ASP A 32 -12.74 7.61 -20.71
N MET A 33 -13.95 7.03 -20.72
CA MET A 33 -14.42 6.14 -19.66
C MET A 33 -13.55 4.88 -19.54
N ALA A 34 -13.30 4.17 -20.65
CA ALA A 34 -12.52 2.94 -20.65
C ALA A 34 -11.06 3.17 -20.22
N VAL A 35 -10.46 4.31 -20.59
CA VAL A 35 -9.11 4.69 -20.14
C VAL A 35 -9.08 4.98 -18.63
N SER A 36 -10.10 5.65 -18.09
CA SER A 36 -10.20 5.90 -16.65
C SER A 36 -10.30 4.60 -15.87
N GLU A 37 -11.22 3.71 -16.25
CA GLU A 37 -11.39 2.40 -15.62
C GLU A 37 -10.13 1.54 -15.73
N LEU A 38 -9.45 1.56 -16.88
CA LEU A 38 -8.18 0.87 -17.06
C LEU A 38 -7.11 1.38 -16.10
N GLY A 39 -7.04 2.71 -15.89
CA GLY A 39 -6.12 3.32 -14.95
C GLY A 39 -6.36 2.83 -13.52
N GLU A 40 -7.62 2.83 -13.07
CA GLU A 40 -8.01 2.33 -11.75
C GLU A 40 -7.69 0.84 -11.58
N ALA A 41 -8.01 0.03 -12.59
CA ALA A 41 -7.76 -1.42 -12.58
C ALA A 41 -6.27 -1.74 -12.49
N VAL A 42 -5.41 -0.98 -13.20
CA VAL A 42 -3.94 -1.14 -13.16
C VAL A 42 -3.37 -0.76 -11.79
N GLU A 43 -3.86 0.30 -11.15
CA GLU A 43 -3.42 0.66 -9.79
C GLU A 43 -3.83 -0.40 -8.78
N GLU A 44 -5.03 -0.98 -8.92
CA GLU A 44 -5.48 -2.08 -8.07
C GLU A 44 -4.67 -3.36 -8.31
N GLU A 45 -4.29 -3.67 -9.56
CA GLU A 45 -3.38 -4.77 -9.87
C GLU A 45 -2.05 -4.60 -9.12
N LYS A 46 -1.43 -3.42 -9.16
CA LYS A 46 -0.18 -3.13 -8.45
C LYS A 46 -0.33 -3.31 -6.94
N ARG A 47 -1.46 -2.87 -6.37
CA ARG A 47 -1.77 -3.06 -4.95
C ARG A 47 -1.85 -4.54 -4.59
N LEU A 48 -2.57 -5.34 -5.38
CA LEU A 48 -2.71 -6.79 -5.20
C LEU A 48 -1.37 -7.52 -5.35
N GLN A 49 -0.53 -7.14 -6.33
CA GLN A 49 0.82 -7.68 -6.49
C GLN A 49 1.68 -7.42 -5.25
N THR A 50 1.63 -6.22 -4.70
CA THR A 50 2.37 -5.85 -3.49
C THR A 50 1.90 -6.67 -2.29
N LEU A 51 0.59 -6.86 -2.12
CA LEU A 51 0.05 -7.69 -1.05
C LEU A 51 0.42 -9.16 -1.20
N LEU A 52 0.35 -9.69 -2.42
CA LEU A 52 0.77 -11.05 -2.71
C LEU A 52 2.25 -11.24 -2.37
N LEU A 53 3.13 -10.34 -2.81
CA LEU A 53 4.56 -10.41 -2.51
C LEU A 53 4.81 -10.41 -1.00
N LYS A 54 4.15 -9.53 -0.25
CA LYS A 54 4.23 -9.49 1.22
C LYS A 54 3.76 -10.80 1.85
N SER A 55 2.70 -11.41 1.34
CA SER A 55 2.17 -12.68 1.86
C SER A 55 3.10 -13.89 1.60
N LEU A 56 4.01 -13.77 0.64
CA LEU A 56 5.01 -14.80 0.32
C LEU A 56 6.27 -14.67 1.17
N LEU A 57 6.46 -13.54 1.86
CA LEU A 57 7.54 -13.41 2.81
C LEU A 57 7.32 -14.42 3.95
N PRO A 58 8.36 -15.13 4.38
CA PRO A 58 8.27 -15.89 5.62
C PRO A 58 7.87 -14.93 6.73
N LYS A 59 6.92 -15.34 7.57
CA LYS A 59 6.62 -14.59 8.79
C LYS A 59 7.90 -14.48 9.60
N ASP A 60 8.33 -13.27 9.93
CA ASP A 60 9.41 -13.10 10.89
C ASP A 60 8.85 -13.45 12.27
N GLU A 61 9.51 -14.31 13.04
CA GLU A 61 9.10 -14.58 14.43
C GLU A 61 9.09 -13.32 15.29
N ALA A 62 9.81 -12.27 14.87
CA ALA A 62 9.79 -10.95 15.50
C ALA A 62 8.51 -10.16 15.18
N ASP A 63 7.81 -10.43 14.07
CA ASP A 63 6.57 -9.71 13.69
C ASP A 63 5.42 -9.96 14.69
N GLU A 64 5.47 -11.08 15.41
CA GLU A 64 4.45 -11.47 16.39
C GLU A 64 4.83 -11.11 17.84
N ARG A 65 5.99 -10.48 18.07
CA ARG A 65 6.48 -10.12 19.41
C ARG A 65 6.36 -8.63 19.69
N ASP A 66 6.19 -8.30 20.96
CA ASP A 66 6.30 -6.92 21.44
C ASP A 66 7.71 -6.37 21.20
N CYS A 67 7.83 -5.07 21.01
CA CYS A 67 9.11 -4.38 20.86
C CYS A 67 9.33 -3.35 21.97
N ILE A 68 10.58 -3.13 22.34
CA ILE A 68 11.00 -2.05 23.23
C ILE A 68 11.49 -0.90 22.36
N LEU A 69 10.82 0.26 22.45
CA LEU A 69 11.22 1.47 21.74
C LEU A 69 12.09 2.35 22.63
N GLU A 70 13.36 2.50 22.27
CA GLU A 70 14.26 3.46 22.90
C GLU A 70 14.50 4.67 21.98
N VAL A 71 14.15 5.87 22.44
CA VAL A 71 14.41 7.13 21.72
C VAL A 71 15.50 7.90 22.46
N ARG A 72 16.59 8.21 21.77
CA ARG A 72 17.75 8.95 22.32
C ARG A 72 18.00 10.22 21.52
N ALA A 73 18.29 11.31 22.22
CA ALA A 73 18.70 12.56 21.58
C ALA A 73 20.07 12.38 20.90
N GLY A 74 20.16 12.81 19.64
CA GLY A 74 21.42 12.87 18.90
C GLY A 74 22.20 14.17 19.17
N THR A 75 22.95 14.62 18.17
CA THR A 75 23.59 15.94 18.19
C THR A 75 22.56 17.06 18.05
N GLY A 76 22.81 18.21 18.69
CA GLY A 76 21.87 19.35 18.70
C GLY A 76 21.40 19.77 20.09
N GLY A 77 21.88 19.13 21.15
CA GLY A 77 21.66 19.57 22.54
C GLY A 77 20.18 19.59 22.92
N GLU A 78 19.67 20.76 23.30
CA GLU A 78 18.30 20.94 23.76
C GLU A 78 17.26 20.64 22.67
N GLU A 79 17.52 21.08 21.43
CA GLU A 79 16.62 20.83 20.29
C GLU A 79 16.51 19.33 19.97
N ALA A 80 17.64 18.60 20.05
CA ALA A 80 17.64 17.16 19.86
C ALA A 80 16.87 16.42 20.96
N SER A 81 16.90 16.95 22.18
CA SER A 81 16.15 16.40 23.32
C SER A 81 14.65 16.65 23.19
N LEU A 82 14.26 17.84 22.76
CA LEU A 82 12.86 18.18 22.46
C LEU A 82 12.33 17.29 21.33
N PHE A 83 13.10 17.14 20.26
CA PHE A 83 12.70 16.28 19.13
C PHE A 83 12.58 14.80 19.53
N ALA A 84 13.49 14.29 20.35
CA ALA A 84 13.37 12.93 20.89
C ALA A 84 12.06 12.74 21.70
N MET A 85 11.65 13.76 22.46
CA MET A 85 10.37 13.74 23.18
C MET A 85 9.18 13.76 22.22
N ASP A 86 9.25 14.53 21.15
CA ASP A 86 8.18 14.58 20.13
C ASP A 86 8.02 13.25 19.40
N ILE A 87 9.14 12.58 19.06
CA ILE A 87 9.11 11.22 18.48
C ILE A 87 8.50 10.23 19.45
N CYS A 88 8.88 10.27 20.74
CA CYS A 88 8.29 9.40 21.76
C CYS A 88 6.76 9.59 21.84
N ARG A 89 6.29 10.85 21.92
CA ARG A 89 4.85 11.19 21.92
C ARG A 89 4.13 10.77 20.63
N MET A 90 4.81 10.87 19.49
CA MET A 90 4.26 10.43 18.21
C MET A 90 3.98 8.93 18.22
N TYR A 91 4.95 8.12 18.66
CA TYR A 91 4.79 6.67 18.73
C TYR A 91 3.78 6.24 19.80
N GLU A 92 3.73 6.93 20.94
CA GLU A 92 2.70 6.70 21.97
C GLU A 92 1.28 6.92 21.42
N ARG A 93 1.06 8.01 20.67
CA ARG A 93 -0.24 8.24 20.03
C ARG A 93 -0.55 7.22 18.95
N TYR A 94 0.47 6.74 18.23
CA TYR A 94 0.30 5.74 17.20
C TYR A 94 -0.08 4.37 17.78
N SER A 95 0.61 3.92 18.84
CA SER A 95 0.30 2.66 19.52
C SER A 95 -1.13 2.67 20.07
N GLN A 96 -1.54 3.76 20.74
CA GLN A 96 -2.92 3.94 21.22
C GLN A 96 -3.95 3.83 20.08
N LYS A 97 -3.69 4.46 18.94
CA LYS A 97 -4.60 4.39 17.76
C LYS A 97 -4.67 2.99 17.15
N LYS A 98 -3.59 2.22 17.24
CA LYS A 98 -3.52 0.84 16.75
C LYS A 98 -4.05 -0.18 17.77
N GLY A 99 -4.35 0.24 18.99
CA GLY A 99 -4.81 -0.62 20.07
C GLY A 99 -3.70 -1.53 20.61
N TRP A 100 -2.45 -1.11 20.47
CA TRP A 100 -1.29 -1.73 21.10
C TRP A 100 -1.17 -1.28 22.57
#